data_AF-A0A818F0A6-F1
#
_entry.id   AF-A0A818F0A6-F1
#
_cell.length_a   1.000
_cell.length_b   1.000
_cell.length_c   1.000
_cell.angle_alpha   90.00
_cell.angle_beta   90.00
_cell.angle_gamma   90.00
#
_symmetry.space_group_name_H-M   'P 1'
#
loop_
_entity.id
_entity.type
_entity.pdbx_description
1 polymer ?
#
loop_
_entity_poly.entity_id
_entity_poly.type
_entity_poly.pdbx_seq_one_letter_code
_entity_poly.pdbx_strand_id
1 'polypeptide(L)'
;MAESEKPTDNKNEQIQDDKKKQKDDDDNDDDEENAVSKLRHLMNKFSGLMGSLTSDESVEEPILKSFDLKGAAEYMSKCSNIIIMAGAGISTSAGIPDFRSPGTGLYSQLEKYNLPFPEAVFHLEFFRV
;
A
#
# COMPACT_ATOMS: atom_id res chain seq x y z
N MET A 1 19.75 14.43 -37.55
CA MET A 1 20.09 12.99 -37.62
C MET A 1 19.82 12.41 -36.25
N ALA A 2 18.93 11.46 -36.05
CA ALA A 2 17.93 10.85 -36.89
C ALA A 2 16.95 10.21 -35.90
N GLU A 3 15.67 10.27 -36.23
CA GLU A 3 14.62 9.46 -35.63
C GLU A 3 15.04 7.97 -35.71
N SER A 4 14.84 7.21 -34.64
CA SER A 4 14.83 5.76 -34.72
C SER A 4 13.39 5.29 -34.50
N GLU A 5 12.70 5.19 -35.62
CA GLU A 5 11.43 4.51 -35.81
C GLU A 5 11.54 3.03 -35.39
N LYS A 6 10.42 2.51 -34.88
CA LYS A 6 10.23 1.08 -34.60
C LYS A 6 10.29 0.27 -35.90
N PRO A 7 10.90 -0.93 -35.90
CA PRO A 7 10.72 -1.86 -36.98
C PRO A 7 9.30 -2.45 -36.98
N THR A 8 8.81 -2.52 -38.20
CA THR A 8 7.52 -2.92 -38.73
C THR A 8 7.33 -4.43 -38.80
N ASP A 9 6.07 -4.82 -38.73
CA ASP A 9 5.34 -5.81 -39.51
C ASP A 9 6.11 -6.95 -40.23
N ASN A 10 5.56 -8.16 -40.06
CA ASN A 10 4.72 -8.82 -41.09
C ASN A 10 5.13 -10.26 -41.42
N LYS A 11 4.09 -11.04 -41.81
CA LYS A 11 4.08 -12.28 -42.62
C LYS A 11 4.31 -13.58 -41.82
N ASN A 12 3.62 -14.69 -42.07
CA ASN A 12 2.65 -15.01 -43.11
C ASN A 12 1.88 -16.29 -42.75
N GLU A 13 0.60 -16.30 -43.14
CA GLU A 13 -0.14 -17.35 -43.89
C GLU A 13 -0.15 -18.82 -43.45
N GLN A 14 -1.38 -19.34 -43.27
CA GLN A 14 -2.00 -20.50 -43.97
C GLN A 14 -3.37 -20.76 -43.30
N ILE A 15 -4.52 -20.34 -43.87
CA ILE A 15 -5.36 -20.91 -44.97
C ILE A 15 -6.02 -22.27 -44.63
N GLN A 16 -7.37 -22.21 -44.51
CA GLN A 16 -8.42 -23.23 -44.82
C GLN A 16 -8.46 -24.51 -43.96
N ASP A 17 -9.56 -25.19 -43.66
CA ASP A 17 -10.97 -25.21 -44.08
C ASP A 17 -11.74 -25.99 -42.98
N ASP A 18 -13.01 -25.70 -42.70
CA ASP A 18 -14.12 -26.65 -42.92
C ASP A 18 -15.47 -26.22 -42.30
N LYS A 19 -16.44 -26.10 -43.21
CA LYS A 19 -17.85 -26.55 -43.15
C LYS A 19 -18.92 -25.78 -42.34
N LYS A 20 -19.78 -25.10 -43.13
CA LYS A 20 -21.26 -25.31 -43.32
C LYS A 20 -22.03 -25.71 -42.05
N LYS A 21 -23.10 -25.05 -41.61
CA LYS A 21 -24.39 -24.61 -42.22
C LYS A 21 -25.22 -24.28 -40.94
N GLN A 22 -26.20 -23.38 -40.82
CA GLN A 22 -27.24 -22.93 -41.72
C GLN A 22 -27.91 -21.69 -41.06
N LYS A 23 -28.44 -20.86 -41.95
CA LYS A 23 -29.28 -19.65 -41.80
C LYS A 23 -30.50 -19.91 -40.90
N ASP A 24 -30.93 -18.90 -40.15
CA ASP A 24 -32.31 -18.38 -40.15
C ASP A 24 -32.31 -16.93 -39.66
N ASP A 25 -33.18 -16.15 -40.28
CA ASP A 25 -33.19 -14.69 -40.41
C ASP A 25 -33.90 -13.95 -39.26
N ASP A 26 -33.63 -12.64 -39.18
CA ASP A 26 -34.44 -11.53 -38.63
C ASP A 26 -34.89 -11.56 -37.15
N ASP A 27 -34.30 -10.68 -36.32
CA ASP A 27 -34.89 -9.36 -36.04
C ASP A 27 -33.92 -8.50 -35.19
N ASN A 28 -33.87 -7.21 -35.52
CA ASN A 28 -33.10 -6.18 -34.80
C ASN A 28 -33.74 -5.85 -33.44
N ASP A 29 -32.90 -5.22 -32.60
CA ASP A 29 -33.19 -4.45 -31.38
C ASP A 29 -33.20 -5.26 -30.07
N ASP A 30 -32.01 -5.35 -29.42
CA ASP A 30 -31.79 -5.05 -27.99
C ASP A 30 -30.36 -5.48 -27.54
N ASP A 31 -29.34 -4.82 -28.11
CA ASP A 31 -27.91 -5.19 -27.92
C ASP A 31 -27.26 -4.65 -26.62
N GLU A 32 -28.00 -4.00 -25.73
CA GLU A 32 -27.42 -3.39 -24.52
C GLU A 32 -27.58 -4.25 -23.25
N GLU A 33 -28.63 -5.07 -23.17
CA GLU A 33 -28.93 -5.87 -21.97
C GLU A 33 -28.10 -7.17 -21.89
N ASN A 34 -27.62 -7.63 -23.04
CA ASN A 34 -26.87 -8.88 -23.18
C ASN A 34 -25.39 -8.71 -22.81
N ALA A 35 -24.81 -7.51 -23.02
CA ALA A 35 -23.42 -7.21 -22.66
C ALA A 35 -23.23 -7.14 -21.13
N VAL A 36 -24.15 -6.50 -20.42
CA VAL A 36 -24.14 -6.42 -18.95
C VAL A 36 -24.36 -7.80 -18.33
N SER A 37 -25.25 -8.61 -18.92
CA SER A 37 -25.50 -9.97 -18.48
C SER A 37 -24.31 -10.90 -18.74
N LYS A 38 -23.65 -10.78 -19.90
CA LYS A 38 -22.40 -11.50 -20.21
C LYS A 38 -21.24 -11.04 -19.33
N LEU A 39 -21.12 -9.74 -19.05
CA LEU A 39 -20.12 -9.19 -18.13
C LEU A 39 -20.36 -9.69 -16.70
N ARG A 40 -21.61 -9.70 -16.24
CA ARG A 40 -21.99 -10.24 -14.92
C ARG A 40 -21.74 -11.74 -14.84
N HIS A 41 -21.99 -12.47 -15.92
CA HIS A 41 -21.71 -13.90 -16.00
C HIS A 41 -20.20 -14.20 -16.02
N LEU A 42 -19.41 -13.36 -16.70
CA LEU A 42 -17.95 -13.41 -16.69
C LEU A 42 -17.41 -13.07 -15.30
N MET A 43 -17.95 -12.04 -14.63
CA MET A 43 -17.58 -11.65 -13.27
C MET A 43 -17.95 -12.73 -12.25
N ASN A 44 -19.10 -13.38 -12.38
CA ASN A 44 -19.50 -14.48 -11.49
C ASN A 44 -18.62 -15.72 -11.70
N LYS A 45 -18.22 -16.03 -12.94
CA LYS A 45 -17.25 -17.09 -13.23
C LYS A 45 -15.83 -16.74 -12.76
N PHE A 46 -15.42 -15.49 -12.91
CA PHE A 46 -14.14 -14.99 -12.42
C PHE A 46 -14.09 -15.00 -10.89
N SER A 47 -15.17 -14.62 -10.21
CA SER A 47 -15.32 -14.71 -8.76
C SER A 47 -15.27 -16.15 -8.25
N GLY A 48 -15.89 -17.10 -8.97
CA GLY A 48 -15.82 -18.53 -8.63
C GLY A 48 -14.43 -19.13 -8.85
N LEU A 49 -13.69 -18.65 -9.85
CA LEU A 49 -12.31 -19.05 -10.11
C LEU A 49 -11.35 -18.42 -9.09
N MET A 50 -11.55 -17.15 -8.71
CA MET A 50 -10.78 -16.45 -7.68
C MET A 50 -11.03 -17.08 -6.29
N GLY A 51 -12.26 -17.48 -5.99
CA GLY A 51 -12.62 -18.18 -4.74
C GLY A 51 -12.08 -19.61 -4.64
N SER A 52 -11.66 -20.22 -5.76
CA SER A 52 -11.04 -21.56 -5.80
C SER A 52 -9.51 -21.50 -5.78
N LEU A 53 -8.90 -20.45 -6.37
CA LEU A 53 -7.45 -20.20 -6.27
C LEU A 53 -7.03 -19.52 -4.95
N THR A 54 -7.96 -18.95 -4.19
CA THR A 54 -7.70 -18.42 -2.84
C THR A 54 -8.07 -19.46 -1.79
N SER A 55 -7.32 -20.57 -1.78
CA SER A 55 -7.25 -21.38 -0.57
C SER A 55 -6.51 -20.56 0.48
N ASP A 56 -7.27 -20.01 1.43
CA ASP A 56 -6.84 -19.55 2.76
C ASP A 56 -6.14 -18.16 2.88
N GLU A 57 -6.76 -17.10 2.35
CA GLU A 57 -6.60 -15.76 2.96
C GLU A 57 -7.95 -15.30 3.52
N SER A 58 -8.25 -15.71 4.77
CA SER A 58 -9.24 -15.00 5.57
C SER A 58 -8.72 -13.59 5.80
N VAL A 59 -9.29 -12.61 5.10
CA VAL A 59 -9.00 -11.20 5.36
C VAL A 59 -9.49 -10.91 6.78
N GLU A 60 -8.59 -10.95 7.76
CA GLU A 60 -8.94 -10.67 9.14
C GLU A 60 -9.50 -9.25 9.24
N GLU A 61 -10.66 -9.12 9.88
CA GLU A 61 -11.24 -7.80 10.11
C GLU A 61 -10.28 -6.93 10.94
N PRO A 62 -10.15 -5.63 10.62
CA PRO A 62 -9.28 -4.75 11.39
C PRO A 62 -9.75 -4.66 12.84
N ILE A 63 -8.81 -4.78 13.78
CA ILE A 63 -9.08 -4.71 15.22
C ILE A 63 -9.70 -3.36 15.62
N LEU A 64 -9.24 -2.27 14.99
CA LEU A 64 -9.79 -0.93 15.18
C LEU A 64 -10.95 -0.71 14.22
N LYS A 65 -12.07 -0.18 14.73
CA LYS A 65 -13.21 0.22 13.90
C LYS A 65 -12.90 1.39 12.97
N SER A 66 -11.94 2.24 13.34
CA SER A 66 -11.45 3.37 12.55
C SER A 66 -9.98 3.66 12.88
N PHE A 67 -9.22 4.16 11.89
CA PHE A 67 -7.80 4.50 12.01
C PHE A 67 -7.59 5.95 12.44
N ASP A 68 -8.25 6.33 13.53
CA ASP A 68 -8.17 7.65 14.15
C ASP A 68 -8.12 7.55 15.68
N LEU A 69 -7.98 8.70 16.35
CA LEU A 69 -7.93 8.74 17.81
C LEU A 69 -9.21 8.18 18.45
N LYS A 70 -10.36 8.34 17.80
CA LYS A 70 -11.63 7.82 18.30
C LYS A 70 -11.64 6.29 18.30
N GLY A 71 -11.24 5.66 17.20
CA GLY A 71 -11.14 4.21 17.08
C GLY A 71 -10.15 3.61 18.08
N ALA A 72 -8.99 4.28 18.27
CA ALA A 72 -8.03 3.89 19.30
C ALA A 72 -8.62 4.00 20.71
N ALA A 73 -9.27 5.11 21.06
CA ALA A 73 -9.88 5.32 22.37
C ALA A 73 -11.00 4.31 22.67
N GLU A 74 -11.85 4.02 21.68
CA GLU A 74 -12.88 2.98 21.80
C GLU A 74 -12.27 1.60 22.07
N TYR A 75 -11.18 1.26 21.39
CA TYR A 75 -10.50 -0.02 21.61
C TYR A 75 -9.82 -0.08 22.99
N MET A 76 -9.10 0.98 23.37
CA MET A 76 -8.43 1.09 24.68
C MET A 76 -9.37 0.86 25.86
N SER A 77 -10.64 1.28 25.75
CA SER A 77 -11.65 1.06 26.81
C SER A 77 -11.89 -0.42 27.15
N LYS A 78 -11.50 -1.34 26.26
CA LYS A 78 -11.64 -2.80 26.42
C LYS A 78 -10.34 -3.48 26.85
N CYS A 79 -9.22 -2.75 26.90
CA CYS A 79 -7.91 -3.28 27.21
C CYS A 79 -7.61 -3.19 28.72
N SER A 80 -7.20 -4.29 29.34
CA SER A 80 -6.79 -4.30 30.75
C SER A 80 -5.28 -4.08 30.96
N ASN A 81 -4.48 -4.26 29.91
CA ASN A 81 -3.02 -4.18 29.97
C ASN A 81 -2.53 -3.24 28.88
N ILE A 82 -2.15 -2.02 29.27
CA ILE A 82 -1.68 -0.97 28.35
C ILE A 82 -0.21 -0.68 28.65
N ILE A 83 0.64 -0.85 27.64
CA ILE A 83 2.06 -0.51 27.72
C ILE A 83 2.26 0.84 27.03
N ILE A 84 2.93 1.76 27.71
CA ILE A 84 3.28 3.08 27.17
C ILE A 84 4.78 3.11 26.91
N MET A 85 5.17 3.37 25.66
CA MET A 85 6.55 3.66 25.29
C MET A 85 6.68 5.16 25.06
N ALA A 86 7.49 5.83 25.86
CA ALA A 86 7.72 7.27 25.75
C ALA A 86 9.21 7.58 25.55
N GLY A 87 9.48 8.65 24.80
CA GLY A 87 10.83 9.22 24.66
C GLY A 87 10.87 10.66 25.19
N ALA A 88 11.98 11.36 24.96
CA ALA A 88 12.18 12.73 25.47
C ALA A 88 11.09 13.74 25.06
N GLY A 89 10.39 13.49 23.95
CA GLY A 89 9.33 14.36 23.43
C GLY A 89 8.25 14.70 24.46
N ILE A 90 7.89 13.78 25.36
CA ILE A 90 6.85 14.03 26.39
C ILE A 90 7.26 15.09 27.43
N SER A 91 8.56 15.35 27.56
CA SER A 91 9.12 16.30 28.53
C SER A 91 9.44 17.67 27.93
N THR A 92 9.26 17.85 26.62
CA THR A 92 9.55 19.12 25.92
C THR A 92 8.69 20.28 26.43
N SER A 93 7.43 20.01 26.79
CA SER A 93 6.53 20.99 27.40
C SER A 93 6.96 21.43 28.80
N ALA A 94 7.81 20.65 29.49
CA ALA A 94 8.41 21.00 30.78
C ALA A 94 9.72 21.79 30.62
N GLY A 95 10.10 22.17 29.39
CA GLY A 95 11.32 22.92 29.10
C GLY A 95 12.59 22.06 29.00
N ILE A 96 12.47 20.73 29.06
CA ILE A 96 13.59 19.81 28.82
C ILE A 96 13.67 19.54 27.32
N PRO A 97 14.74 19.94 26.62
CA PRO A 97 14.83 19.72 25.18
C PRO A 97 14.86 18.22 24.86
N ASP A 98 14.27 17.84 23.73
CA ASP A 98 14.53 16.52 23.16
C ASP A 98 15.93 16.48 22.54
N PHE A 99 16.30 15.37 21.91
CA PHE A 99 17.61 15.22 21.30
C PHE A 99 17.68 15.82 19.88
N ARG A 100 16.60 15.72 19.09
CA ARG A 100 16.67 15.73 17.62
C ARG A 100 15.88 16.85 16.95
N SER A 101 15.08 17.62 17.69
CA SER A 101 14.31 18.73 17.13
C SER A 101 15.25 19.79 16.53
N PRO A 102 15.04 20.24 15.29
CA PRO A 102 15.88 21.28 14.69
C PRO A 102 15.81 22.59 15.48
N GLY A 103 16.97 23.19 15.76
CA GLY A 103 17.11 24.48 16.44
C GLY A 103 16.85 24.48 17.96
N THR A 104 16.11 23.50 18.49
CA THR A 104 15.78 23.41 19.92
C THR A 104 16.31 22.14 20.59
N GLY A 105 16.50 21.06 19.83
CA GLY A 105 16.97 19.77 20.33
C GLY A 105 18.46 19.80 20.68
N LEU A 106 18.85 18.94 21.62
CA LEU A 106 20.19 18.92 22.20
C LEU A 106 21.29 18.82 21.15
N TYR A 107 21.15 17.98 20.12
CA TYR A 107 22.16 17.85 19.06
C TYR A 107 22.46 19.17 18.34
N SER A 108 21.45 20.00 18.08
CA SER A 108 21.63 21.32 17.45
C SER A 108 22.37 22.31 18.36
N GLN A 109 22.24 22.16 19.68
CA GLN A 109 22.92 23.02 20.66
C GLN A 109 24.37 22.61 20.91
N LEU A 110 24.74 21.38 20.52
CA LEU A 110 26.07 20.81 20.75
C LEU A 110 27.08 21.13 19.65
N GLU A 111 26.66 21.75 18.54
CA GLU A 111 27.54 22.13 17.42
C GLU A 111 28.76 22.94 17.87
N LYS A 112 28.60 23.76 18.92
CA LYS A 112 29.68 24.56 19.52
C LYS A 112 30.82 23.75 20.16
N TYR A 113 30.60 22.47 20.47
CA TYR A 113 31.60 21.62 21.12
C TYR A 113 32.47 20.83 20.13
N ASN A 114 32.32 21.08 18.82
CA ASN A 114 33.13 20.50 17.75
C ASN A 114 33.28 18.97 17.87
N LEU A 115 32.15 18.31 18.14
CA LEU A 115 32.07 16.86 18.30
C LEU A 115 32.26 16.17 16.94
N PRO A 116 32.84 14.95 16.90
CA PRO A 116 32.96 14.19 15.65
C PRO A 116 31.58 13.83 15.06
N PHE A 117 30.59 13.64 15.94
CA PHE A 117 29.17 13.48 15.62
C PHE A 117 28.35 13.83 16.89
N PRO A 118 27.08 14.26 16.77
CA PRO A 118 26.30 14.76 17.90
C PRO A 118 26.09 13.76 19.04
N GLU A 119 26.01 12.46 18.72
CA GLU A 119 25.85 11.38 19.68
C GLU A 119 27.10 11.16 20.54
N ALA A 120 28.27 11.70 20.16
CA ALA A 120 29.54 11.41 20.82
C ALA A 120 29.51 11.72 22.32
N VAL A 121 28.75 12.73 22.74
CA VAL A 121 28.56 13.08 24.17
C VAL A 121 27.77 12.03 24.97
N PHE A 122 27.28 10.98 24.32
CA PHE A 122 26.60 9.83 24.92
C PHE A 122 27.38 8.52 24.74
N HIS A 123 28.55 8.55 24.08
CA HIS A 123 29.44 7.41 23.97
C HIS A 123 30.40 7.37 25.15
N LEU A 124 30.52 6.22 25.81
CA LEU A 124 31.43 6.06 26.96
C LEU A 124 32.89 6.30 26.56
N GLU A 125 33.29 5.86 25.37
CA GLU A 125 34.65 5.99 24.84
C GLU A 125 35.07 7.45 24.64
N PHE A 126 34.12 8.34 24.34
CA PHE A 126 34.40 9.76 24.16
C PHE A 126 34.94 10.43 25.44
N PHE A 127 34.53 9.92 26.61
CA PHE A 127 34.95 10.47 27.91
C PHE A 127 36.10 9.70 28.58
N ARG A 128 36.56 8.60 27.98
CA ARG A 128 37.67 7.81 28.52
C ARG A 128 38.98 8.38 27.98
N VAL A 129 39.77 8.95 28.88
CA VAL A 129 41.13 9.49 28.67
C VAL A 129 42.16 8.42 28.97
#